data_AF-A0A6N4RDE3-F1
#
_entry.id   AF-A0A6N4RDE3-F1
#
_cell.length_a   1.000
_cell.length_b   1.000
_cell.length_c   1.000
_cell.angle_alpha   90.00
_cell.angle_beta   90.00
_cell.angle_gamma   90.00
#
_symmetry.space_group_name_H-M   'P 1'
#
loop_
_entity.id
_entity.type
_entity.pdbx_description
1 polymer ?
#
loop_
_entity_poly.entity_id
_entity_poly.type
_entity_poly.pdbx_seq_one_letter_code
_entity_poly.pdbx_strand_id
1 'polypeptide(L)'
;MKAIFEEIQPLVEALRPHEVRVVGGAVRAWLRKDPLTGIDIDIAVAATPDEIEHKLHAAGIVTTDDGKRWGTITAHLNGQTYEMTALRTDEYMPGSRYPTVKFGVDWETDAARRDFTMNAIYVDEHDEIYDPYNGVDDLKNGIVRFIGEPEKRLAEDPLRLYRFWRFCAIYGVGGVTSDVIECSRNALAGLFSASRNRRGEEWRKIAEAPQGGTVLTELERHGLLEDMVV
;
A
#
# COMPACT_ATOMS: atom_id res chain seq x y z
N MET A 1 13.46 11.77 6.77
CA MET A 1 13.03 10.45 7.23
C MET A 1 13.69 10.10 8.57
N LYS A 2 14.92 10.57 8.84
CA LYS A 2 15.53 10.68 10.19
C LYS A 2 14.60 10.69 11.42
N ALA A 3 13.66 11.64 11.53
CA ALA A 3 12.78 11.72 12.71
C ALA A 3 11.89 10.47 12.91
N ILE A 4 11.41 9.85 11.82
CA ILE A 4 10.68 8.58 11.89
C ILE A 4 11.62 7.49 12.42
N PHE A 5 12.85 7.40 11.89
CA PHE A 5 13.82 6.39 12.35
C PHE A 5 14.30 6.61 13.79
N GLU A 6 14.37 7.84 14.28
CA GLU A 6 14.60 8.14 15.69
C GLU A 6 13.44 7.63 16.56
N GLU A 7 12.20 7.77 16.10
CA GLU A 7 11.00 7.29 16.79
C GLU A 7 10.93 5.75 16.82
N ILE A 8 11.24 5.08 15.72
CA ILE A 8 11.18 3.61 15.59
C ILE A 8 12.49 2.89 15.90
N GLN A 9 13.53 3.59 16.37
CA GLN A 9 14.84 3.01 16.67
C GLN A 9 14.76 1.74 17.54
N PRO A 10 13.94 1.66 18.62
CA PRO A 10 13.83 0.43 19.40
C PRO A 10 13.33 -0.78 18.60
N LEU A 11 12.46 -0.56 17.59
CA LEU A 11 11.99 -1.63 16.70
C LEU A 11 13.12 -2.10 15.77
N VAL A 12 13.85 -1.16 15.19
CA VAL A 12 14.97 -1.47 14.29
C VAL A 12 16.06 -2.27 15.02
N GLU A 13 16.43 -1.85 16.23
CA GLU A 13 17.44 -2.55 17.03
C GLU A 13 16.99 -3.94 17.48
N ALA A 14 15.72 -4.10 17.87
CA ALA A 14 15.16 -5.42 18.21
C ALA A 14 15.21 -6.40 17.02
N LEU A 15 15.04 -5.89 15.80
CA LEU A 15 14.95 -6.70 14.59
C LEU A 15 16.32 -7.06 13.98
N ARG A 16 17.43 -6.45 14.41
CA ARG A 16 18.76 -6.81 13.86
C ARG A 16 19.02 -8.33 14.01
N PRO A 17 19.65 -8.99 13.01
CA PRO A 17 20.25 -8.41 11.81
C PRO A 17 19.30 -8.29 10.61
N HIS A 18 17.98 -8.44 10.78
CA HIS A 18 17.04 -8.29 9.67
C HIS A 18 16.98 -6.85 9.19
N GLU A 19 16.85 -6.69 7.88
CA GLU A 19 16.70 -5.39 7.26
C GLU A 19 15.28 -4.84 7.47
N VAL A 20 15.19 -3.55 7.79
CA VAL A 20 13.96 -2.83 8.10
C VAL A 20 13.88 -1.62 7.19
N ARG A 21 12.75 -1.45 6.50
CA ARG A 21 12.49 -0.26 5.67
C ARG A 21 11.10 0.29 5.91
N VAL A 22 10.98 1.61 5.94
CA VAL A 22 9.69 2.29 5.91
C VAL A 22 9.15 2.26 4.49
N VAL A 23 7.84 2.06 4.34
CA VAL A 23 7.18 1.93 3.04
C VAL A 23 5.84 2.67 3.04
N GLY A 24 5.20 2.83 1.88
CA GLY A 24 3.81 3.25 1.82
C GLY A 24 3.60 4.75 2.11
N GLY A 25 2.59 5.06 2.93
CA GLY A 25 2.10 6.43 3.12
C GLY A 25 3.17 7.41 3.61
N ALA A 26 3.92 7.01 4.62
CA ALA A 26 4.99 7.81 5.20
C ALA A 26 6.08 8.16 4.17
N VAL A 27 6.48 7.20 3.30
CA VAL A 27 7.47 7.45 2.25
C VAL A 27 6.96 8.45 1.22
N ARG A 28 5.71 8.29 0.75
CA ARG A 28 5.13 9.23 -0.23
C ARG A 28 5.01 10.64 0.32
N ALA A 29 4.57 10.79 1.57
CA ALA A 29 4.48 12.08 2.23
C ALA A 29 5.87 12.72 2.40
N TRP A 30 6.86 11.95 2.82
CA TRP A 30 8.24 12.43 2.95
C TRP A 30 8.82 12.94 1.63
N LEU A 31 8.65 12.17 0.54
CA LEU A 31 9.12 12.56 -0.80
C LEU A 31 8.45 13.84 -1.32
N ARG A 32 7.16 14.02 -1.01
CA ARG A 32 6.40 15.23 -1.35
C ARG A 32 6.66 16.42 -0.43
N LYS A 33 7.40 16.21 0.66
CA LYS A 33 7.60 17.17 1.76
C LYS A 33 6.28 17.58 2.44
N ASP A 34 5.31 16.66 2.44
CA ASP A 34 4.06 16.81 3.18
C ASP A 34 4.33 16.56 4.68
N PRO A 35 3.50 17.10 5.61
CA PRO A 35 3.61 16.80 7.03
C PRO A 35 3.49 15.29 7.30
N LEU A 36 4.40 14.75 8.12
CA LEU A 36 4.39 13.33 8.51
C LEU A 36 3.52 13.06 9.75
N THR A 37 3.04 14.10 10.42
CA THR A 37 2.25 14.00 11.64
C THR A 37 0.91 13.30 11.38
N GLY A 38 0.61 12.27 12.17
CA GLY A 38 -0.65 11.53 12.08
C GLY A 38 -0.75 10.60 10.87
N ILE A 39 0.36 10.33 10.18
CA ILE A 39 0.43 9.31 9.13
C ILE A 39 0.80 7.97 9.77
N ASP A 40 0.06 6.92 9.43
CA ASP A 40 0.40 5.56 9.81
C ASP A 40 1.75 5.15 9.20
N ILE A 41 2.65 4.63 10.04
CA ILE A 41 3.99 4.20 9.63
C ILE A 41 3.97 2.70 9.35
N ASP A 42 3.96 2.36 8.06
CA ASP A 42 4.12 0.99 7.58
C ASP A 42 5.60 0.62 7.48
N ILE A 43 5.97 -0.51 8.06
CA ILE A 43 7.35 -1.01 8.10
C ILE A 43 7.40 -2.36 7.40
N ALA A 44 8.28 -2.51 6.43
CA ALA A 44 8.59 -3.79 5.80
C ALA A 44 9.86 -4.38 6.42
N VAL A 45 9.83 -5.68 6.73
CA VAL A 45 10.92 -6.37 7.43
C VAL A 45 11.33 -7.63 6.68
N ALA A 46 12.62 -7.81 6.44
CA ALA A 46 13.22 -9.00 5.82
C ALA A 46 13.31 -10.17 6.83
N ALA A 47 12.16 -10.53 7.40
CA ALA A 47 11.97 -11.61 8.38
C ALA A 47 10.57 -12.20 8.22
N THR A 48 10.35 -13.40 8.73
CA THR A 48 9.01 -14.00 8.84
C THR A 48 8.21 -13.36 9.97
N PRO A 49 6.87 -13.45 9.97
CA PRO A 49 6.04 -12.88 11.05
C PRO A 49 6.37 -13.48 12.43
N ASP A 50 6.70 -14.77 12.48
CA ASP A 50 7.12 -15.45 13.71
C ASP A 50 8.45 -14.90 14.24
N GLU A 51 9.44 -14.66 13.36
CA GLU A 51 10.72 -14.05 13.74
C GLU A 51 10.54 -12.61 14.22
N ILE A 52 9.69 -11.84 13.54
CA ILE A 52 9.35 -10.46 13.91
C ILE A 52 8.78 -10.43 15.34
N GLU A 53 7.72 -11.21 15.57
CA GLU A 53 7.06 -11.26 16.87
C GLU A 53 8.02 -11.73 17.97
N HIS A 54 8.76 -12.81 17.72
CA HIS A 54 9.71 -13.35 18.69
C HIS A 54 10.78 -12.31 19.09
N LYS A 55 11.35 -11.60 18.12
CA LYS A 55 12.38 -10.57 18.36
C LYS A 55 11.84 -9.37 19.12
N LEU A 56 10.64 -8.90 18.76
CA LEU A 56 9.99 -7.80 19.49
C LEU A 56 9.68 -8.19 20.94
N HIS A 57 9.16 -9.39 21.18
CA HIS A 57 8.90 -9.89 22.54
C HIS A 57 10.19 -10.02 23.36
N ALA A 58 11.26 -10.52 22.74
CA ALA A 58 12.57 -10.62 23.40
C ALA A 58 13.13 -9.25 23.81
N ALA A 59 12.78 -8.18 23.07
CA ALA A 59 13.11 -6.79 23.40
C ALA A 59 12.12 -6.13 24.39
N GLY A 60 11.10 -6.86 24.86
CA GLY A 60 10.08 -6.34 25.78
C GLY A 60 9.02 -5.46 25.11
N ILE A 61 8.88 -5.54 23.79
CA ILE A 61 7.91 -4.77 23.00
C ILE A 61 6.63 -5.57 22.87
N VAL A 62 5.51 -4.95 23.25
CA VAL A 62 4.17 -5.57 23.16
C VAL A 62 3.72 -5.59 21.70
N THR A 63 3.11 -6.70 21.26
CA THR A 63 2.57 -6.84 19.91
C THR A 63 1.14 -7.38 19.90
N THR A 64 0.44 -7.17 18.79
CA THR A 64 -0.76 -7.93 18.41
C THR A 64 -0.56 -8.59 17.04
N ASP A 65 -1.24 -9.71 16.83
CA ASP A 65 -1.00 -10.64 15.73
C ASP A 65 -2.24 -10.89 14.84
N ASP A 66 -3.27 -10.04 14.93
CA ASP A 66 -4.51 -10.13 14.12
C ASP A 66 -4.21 -10.20 12.60
N GLY A 67 -3.13 -9.53 12.17
CA GLY A 67 -2.63 -9.49 10.79
C GLY A 67 -1.62 -10.59 10.45
N LYS A 68 -1.21 -11.43 11.40
CA LYS A 68 -0.05 -12.32 11.26
C LYS A 68 -0.18 -13.33 10.13
N ARG A 69 -1.40 -13.85 9.91
CA ARG A 69 -1.69 -14.73 8.76
C ARG A 69 -1.43 -14.09 7.40
N TRP A 70 -1.47 -12.76 7.32
CA TRP A 70 -1.14 -11.97 6.14
C TRP A 70 0.30 -11.45 6.18
N GLY A 71 0.99 -11.60 7.29
CA GLY A 71 2.39 -11.21 7.44
C GLY A 71 2.62 -9.99 8.30
N THR A 72 1.58 -9.42 8.90
CA THR A 72 1.68 -8.16 9.66
C THR A 72 1.61 -8.45 11.15
N ILE A 73 2.62 -7.98 11.89
CA ILE A 73 2.65 -7.89 13.34
C ILE A 73 2.53 -6.41 13.71
N THR A 74 1.61 -6.07 14.60
CA THR A 74 1.47 -4.69 15.07
C THR A 74 2.29 -4.52 16.34
N ALA A 75 3.28 -3.62 16.31
CA ALA A 75 4.11 -3.31 17.47
C ALA A 75 3.56 -2.09 18.22
N HIS A 76 3.55 -2.13 19.55
CA HIS A 76 3.15 -1.02 20.41
C HIS A 76 4.38 -0.38 21.04
N LEU A 77 4.68 0.87 20.67
CA LEU A 77 5.84 1.61 21.16
C LEU A 77 5.44 3.06 21.44
N ASN A 78 5.77 3.56 22.64
CA ASN A 78 5.53 4.95 23.07
C ASN A 78 4.08 5.43 22.91
N GLY A 79 3.10 4.54 23.11
CA GLY A 79 1.67 4.86 22.95
C GLY A 79 1.17 4.89 21.51
N GLN A 80 2.03 4.56 20.54
CA GLN A 80 1.73 4.47 19.11
C GLN A 80 1.80 3.02 18.63
N THR A 81 1.20 2.76 17.47
CA THR A 81 1.21 1.46 16.80
C THR A 81 1.94 1.53 15.47
N TYR A 82 2.70 0.47 15.17
CA TYR A 82 3.46 0.34 13.93
C TYR A 82 3.12 -0.99 13.27
N GLU A 83 2.71 -0.94 12.00
CA GLU A 83 2.43 -2.15 11.22
C GLU A 83 3.73 -2.69 10.64
N MET A 84 4.23 -3.79 11.19
CA MET A 84 5.43 -4.44 10.69
C MET A 84 5.08 -5.65 9.84
N THR A 85 5.32 -5.55 8.54
CA THR A 85 4.93 -6.55 7.56
C THR A 85 6.13 -7.28 6.99
N ALA A 86 6.13 -8.61 7.13
CA ALA A 86 7.09 -9.49 6.50
C ALA A 86 7.04 -9.37 4.98
N LEU A 87 8.21 -9.42 4.33
CA LEU A 87 8.29 -9.51 2.87
C LEU A 87 7.57 -10.78 2.39
N ARG A 88 6.72 -10.63 1.38
CA ARG A 88 5.84 -11.72 0.94
C ARG A 88 5.49 -11.66 -0.54
N THR A 89 5.06 -12.80 -1.09
CA THR A 89 4.30 -12.89 -2.34
C THR A 89 2.84 -13.17 -2.06
N ASP A 90 1.96 -12.64 -2.91
CA ASP A 90 0.53 -12.90 -2.88
C ASP A 90 0.13 -13.68 -4.15
N GLU A 91 -0.38 -14.90 -3.97
CA GLU A 91 -0.91 -15.74 -5.07
C GLU A 91 -2.43 -15.82 -4.96
N TYR A 92 -3.14 -15.20 -5.90
CA TYR A 92 -4.61 -15.16 -5.90
C TYR A 92 -5.18 -16.35 -6.68
N MET A 93 -6.09 -17.10 -6.04
CA MET A 93 -6.88 -18.11 -6.72
C MET A 93 -8.14 -17.47 -7.34
N PRO A 94 -8.56 -17.90 -8.55
CA PRO A 94 -9.80 -17.43 -9.15
C PRO A 94 -10.99 -17.54 -8.18
N GLY A 95 -11.69 -16.43 -7.95
CA GLY A 95 -12.84 -16.36 -7.05
C GLY A 95 -12.51 -16.21 -5.56
N SER A 96 -11.23 -16.24 -5.15
CA SER A 96 -10.81 -15.91 -3.78
C SER A 96 -10.23 -14.51 -3.72
N ARG A 97 -10.78 -13.67 -2.82
CA ARG A 97 -10.18 -12.37 -2.48
C ARG A 97 -8.95 -12.46 -1.57
N TYR A 98 -8.71 -13.65 -1.02
CA TYR A 98 -7.63 -13.91 -0.08
C TYR A 98 -6.51 -14.62 -0.82
N PRO A 99 -5.32 -14.00 -0.93
CA PRO A 99 -4.19 -14.66 -1.56
C PRO A 99 -3.65 -15.76 -0.65
N THR A 100 -3.05 -16.77 -1.24
CA THR A 100 -2.07 -17.60 -0.54
C THR A 100 -0.79 -16.78 -0.42
N VAL A 101 -0.36 -16.56 0.83
CA VAL A 101 0.82 -15.75 1.15
C VAL A 101 2.03 -16.65 1.36
N LYS A 102 3.17 -16.30 0.79
CA LYS A 102 4.47 -16.94 1.08
C LYS A 102 5.46 -15.89 1.57
N PHE A 103 6.14 -16.19 2.67
CA PHE A 103 7.14 -15.31 3.30
C PHE A 103 8.56 -15.70 2.90
N GLY A 104 9.55 -14.88 3.30
CA GLY A 104 10.97 -15.17 3.07
C GLY A 104 11.42 -14.86 1.64
N VAL A 105 10.83 -13.83 1.04
CA VAL A 105 11.16 -13.36 -0.32
C VAL A 105 12.01 -12.10 -0.27
N ASP A 106 12.57 -11.71 -1.41
CA ASP A 106 13.34 -10.48 -1.54
C ASP A 106 12.46 -9.22 -1.71
N TRP A 107 13.12 -8.05 -1.65
CA TRP A 107 12.47 -6.75 -1.77
C TRP A 107 11.79 -6.51 -3.11
N GLU A 108 12.38 -6.98 -4.21
CA GLU A 108 11.82 -6.82 -5.55
C GLU A 108 10.52 -7.64 -5.69
N THR A 109 10.52 -8.84 -5.12
CA THR A 109 9.37 -9.73 -5.08
C THR A 109 8.25 -9.17 -4.20
N ASP A 110 8.56 -8.58 -3.04
CA ASP A 110 7.57 -7.85 -2.23
C ASP A 110 7.03 -6.62 -2.96
N ALA A 111 7.89 -5.90 -3.68
CA ALA A 111 7.50 -4.73 -4.46
C ALA A 111 6.52 -5.13 -5.58
N ALA A 112 6.77 -6.26 -6.26
CA ALA A 112 5.95 -6.76 -7.38
C ALA A 112 4.50 -7.03 -7.00
N ARG A 113 4.22 -7.43 -5.75
CA ARG A 113 2.85 -7.70 -5.29
C ARG A 113 2.04 -6.45 -4.94
N ARG A 114 2.66 -5.27 -4.89
CA ARG A 114 1.96 -4.02 -4.54
C ARG A 114 1.09 -3.55 -5.70
N ASP A 115 0.15 -2.66 -5.38
CA ASP A 115 -0.82 -2.16 -6.35
C ASP A 115 -0.19 -1.14 -7.31
N PHE A 116 0.49 -0.11 -6.77
CA PHE A 116 1.02 1.00 -7.55
C PHE A 116 2.51 1.22 -7.32
N THR A 117 3.21 1.74 -8.34
CA THR A 117 4.66 2.03 -8.32
C THR A 117 5.02 2.90 -7.11
N MET A 118 4.26 3.97 -6.87
CA MET A 118 4.46 4.87 -5.72
C MET A 118 4.25 4.22 -4.33
N ASN A 119 3.63 3.04 -4.27
CA ASN A 119 3.45 2.29 -3.02
C ASN A 119 4.55 1.27 -2.76
N ALA A 120 5.45 1.09 -3.74
CA ALA A 120 6.59 0.18 -3.71
C ALA A 120 7.94 0.93 -3.61
N ILE A 121 7.92 2.09 -2.96
CA ILE A 121 9.12 2.85 -2.62
C ILE A 121 9.45 2.58 -1.16
N TYR A 122 10.69 2.16 -0.91
CA TYR A 122 11.17 1.80 0.42
C TYR A 122 12.32 2.73 0.81
N VAL A 123 12.40 3.06 2.10
CA VAL A 123 13.47 3.89 2.66
C VAL A 123 14.04 3.21 3.91
N ASP A 124 15.36 3.10 3.98
CA ASP A 124 16.06 2.50 5.13
C ASP A 124 16.50 3.53 6.19
N GLU A 125 17.13 3.05 7.27
CA GLU A 125 17.61 3.89 8.38
C GLU A 125 18.73 4.88 8.00
N HIS A 126 19.29 4.74 6.80
CA HIS A 126 20.33 5.61 6.24
C HIS A 126 19.78 6.60 5.20
N ASP A 127 18.45 6.73 5.11
CA ASP A 127 17.73 7.51 4.11
C ASP A 127 18.00 7.03 2.66
N GLU A 128 18.47 5.78 2.46
CA GLU A 128 18.63 5.19 1.13
C GLU A 128 17.27 4.76 0.56
N ILE A 129 17.01 5.19 -0.67
CA ILE A 129 15.77 4.87 -1.39
C ILE A 129 15.98 3.62 -2.24
N TYR A 130 15.12 2.63 -2.04
CA TYR A 130 14.97 1.50 -2.94
C TYR A 130 13.63 1.60 -3.69
N ASP A 131 13.70 1.79 -5.01
CA ASP A 131 12.56 2.01 -5.89
C ASP A 131 12.71 1.17 -7.19
N PRO A 132 12.31 -0.12 -7.17
CA PRO A 132 12.48 -1.01 -8.31
C PRO A 132 11.52 -0.70 -9.48
N TYR A 133 10.48 0.13 -9.27
CA TYR A 133 9.42 0.37 -10.25
C TYR A 133 9.24 1.85 -10.64
N ASN A 134 10.24 2.68 -10.39
CA ASN A 134 10.23 4.11 -10.72
C ASN A 134 9.05 4.90 -10.11
N GLY A 135 8.64 4.49 -8.91
CA GLY A 135 7.56 5.12 -8.15
C GLY A 135 7.87 6.56 -7.74
N VAL A 136 9.13 6.93 -7.53
CA VAL A 136 9.53 8.31 -7.18
C VAL A 136 9.19 9.27 -8.32
N ASP A 137 9.52 8.92 -9.55
CA ASP A 137 9.22 9.72 -10.73
C ASP A 137 7.72 9.75 -11.03
N ASP A 138 7.04 8.61 -10.94
CA ASP A 138 5.58 8.55 -11.11
C ASP A 138 4.88 9.45 -10.06
N LEU A 139 5.29 9.39 -8.79
CA LEU A 139 4.77 10.24 -7.71
C LEU A 139 5.00 11.73 -7.99
N LYS A 140 6.20 12.10 -8.44
CA LYS A 140 6.56 13.49 -8.78
C LYS A 140 5.71 14.05 -9.92
N ASN A 141 5.38 13.21 -10.89
CA ASN A 141 4.59 13.59 -12.07
C ASN A 141 3.07 13.39 -11.87
N GLY A 142 2.62 13.00 -10.68
CA GLY A 142 1.20 12.76 -10.40
C GLY A 142 0.61 11.60 -11.21
N ILE A 143 1.43 10.57 -11.48
CA ILE A 143 1.07 9.39 -12.25
C ILE A 143 0.79 8.24 -11.28
N VAL A 144 -0.46 7.78 -11.23
CA VAL A 144 -0.81 6.54 -10.53
C VAL A 144 -0.67 5.38 -11.52
N ARG A 145 0.36 4.56 -11.35
CA ARG A 145 0.66 3.45 -12.27
C ARG A 145 0.60 2.11 -11.55
N PHE A 146 -0.09 1.14 -12.13
CA PHE A 146 -0.09 -0.23 -11.65
C PHE A 146 1.30 -0.88 -11.79
N ILE A 147 1.69 -1.70 -10.82
CA ILE A 147 2.81 -2.63 -10.99
C ILE A 147 2.29 -3.86 -11.73
N GLY A 148 2.85 -4.14 -12.90
CA GLY A 148 2.37 -5.19 -13.80
C GLY A 148 1.19 -4.74 -14.68
N GLU A 149 0.47 -5.70 -15.27
CA GLU A 149 -0.63 -5.44 -16.21
C GLU A 149 -1.94 -5.05 -15.46
N PRO A 150 -2.51 -3.84 -15.68
CA PRO A 150 -3.68 -3.38 -14.95
C PRO A 150 -4.86 -4.37 -14.93
N GLU A 151 -5.16 -5.01 -16.07
CA GLU A 151 -6.23 -6.01 -16.16
C GLU A 151 -6.04 -7.16 -15.17
N LYS A 152 -4.84 -7.76 -15.11
CA LYS A 152 -4.50 -8.81 -14.14
C LYS A 152 -4.60 -8.30 -12.72
N ARG A 153 -4.08 -7.09 -12.45
CA ARG A 153 -4.10 -6.52 -11.10
C ARG A 153 -5.52 -6.26 -10.61
N LEU A 154 -6.42 -5.82 -11.47
CA LEU A 154 -7.84 -5.60 -11.14
C LEU A 154 -8.61 -6.91 -10.96
N ALA A 155 -8.26 -7.96 -11.71
CA ALA A 155 -8.85 -9.28 -11.55
C ALA A 155 -8.48 -9.95 -10.22
N GLU A 156 -7.26 -9.71 -9.70
CA GLU A 156 -6.80 -10.20 -8.40
C GLU A 156 -7.56 -9.57 -7.21
N ASP A 157 -7.71 -8.24 -7.21
CA ASP A 157 -8.45 -7.50 -6.17
C ASP A 157 -9.20 -6.32 -6.80
N PRO A 158 -10.53 -6.43 -6.97
CA PRO A 158 -11.34 -5.35 -7.54
C PRO A 158 -11.32 -4.03 -6.76
N LEU A 159 -10.96 -4.05 -5.46
CA LEU A 159 -10.79 -2.80 -4.71
C LEU A 159 -9.61 -1.96 -5.18
N ARG A 160 -8.67 -2.53 -5.95
CA ARG A 160 -7.60 -1.76 -6.58
C ARG A 160 -8.14 -0.73 -7.56
N LEU A 161 -9.32 -0.93 -8.15
CA LEU A 161 -9.97 0.10 -8.97
C LEU A 161 -10.35 1.31 -8.12
N TYR A 162 -11.04 1.10 -6.99
CA TYR A 162 -11.37 2.20 -6.08
C TYR A 162 -10.11 2.88 -5.52
N ARG A 163 -9.10 2.09 -5.15
CA ARG A 163 -7.82 2.63 -4.69
C ARG A 163 -7.17 3.46 -5.79
N PHE A 164 -7.15 3.01 -7.04
CA PHE A 164 -6.58 3.76 -8.17
C PHE A 164 -7.18 5.18 -8.24
N TRP A 165 -8.50 5.28 -8.19
CA TRP A 165 -9.20 6.57 -8.20
C TRP A 165 -8.97 7.38 -6.93
N ARG A 166 -8.89 6.75 -5.75
CA ARG A 166 -8.48 7.42 -4.50
C ARG A 166 -7.09 8.02 -4.62
N PHE A 167 -6.12 7.26 -5.13
CA PHE A 167 -4.76 7.72 -5.34
C PHE A 167 -4.72 8.84 -6.37
N CYS A 168 -5.54 8.78 -7.43
CA CYS A 168 -5.67 9.88 -8.38
C CYS A 168 -6.19 11.15 -7.72
N ALA A 169 -7.14 11.03 -6.79
CA ALA A 169 -7.71 12.15 -6.05
C ALA A 169 -6.70 12.81 -5.07
N ILE A 170 -5.64 12.10 -4.69
CA ILE A 170 -4.58 12.62 -3.81
C ILE A 170 -3.41 13.17 -4.63
N TYR A 171 -2.92 12.38 -5.60
CA TYR A 171 -1.62 12.62 -6.24
C TYR A 171 -1.74 13.22 -7.64
N GLY A 172 -2.86 13.04 -8.34
CA GLY A 172 -3.10 13.53 -9.69
C GLY A 172 -3.60 12.44 -10.65
N VAL A 173 -4.15 12.89 -11.79
CA VAL A 173 -4.77 12.04 -12.81
C VAL A 173 -3.83 11.70 -13.98
N GLY A 174 -2.52 11.87 -13.82
CA GLY A 174 -1.54 11.64 -14.88
C GLY A 174 -1.44 10.19 -15.36
N GLY A 175 -1.94 9.24 -14.56
CA GLY A 175 -2.00 7.81 -14.88
C GLY A 175 -3.29 7.34 -15.55
N VAL A 176 -4.25 8.24 -15.80
CA VAL A 176 -5.53 7.90 -16.42
C VAL A 176 -5.36 7.80 -17.94
N THR A 177 -4.91 6.64 -18.42
CA THR A 177 -4.74 6.34 -19.85
C THR A 177 -5.97 5.62 -20.44
N SER A 178 -6.09 5.59 -21.77
CA SER A 178 -7.13 4.83 -22.47
C SER A 178 -7.17 3.36 -22.02
N ASP A 179 -6.01 2.75 -21.88
CA ASP A 179 -5.86 1.33 -21.56
C ASP A 179 -6.32 1.05 -20.12
N VAL A 180 -5.98 1.94 -19.18
CA VAL A 180 -6.46 1.83 -17.79
C VAL A 180 -7.97 2.01 -17.72
N ILE A 181 -8.55 2.92 -18.52
CA ILE A 181 -10.00 3.09 -18.59
C ILE A 181 -10.68 1.84 -19.17
N GLU A 182 -10.13 1.24 -20.22
CA GLU A 182 -10.65 -0.01 -20.78
C GLU A 182 -10.58 -1.16 -19.77
N CYS A 183 -9.43 -1.33 -19.10
CA CYS A 183 -9.28 -2.30 -18.02
C CYS A 183 -10.28 -2.06 -16.88
N SER A 184 -10.53 -0.79 -16.54
CA SER A 184 -11.49 -0.39 -15.52
C SER A 184 -12.90 -0.83 -15.88
N ARG A 185 -13.32 -0.63 -17.14
CA ARG A 185 -14.64 -1.07 -17.64
C ARG A 185 -14.81 -2.58 -17.54
N ASN A 186 -13.78 -3.34 -17.95
CA ASN A 186 -13.80 -4.80 -17.89
C ASN A 186 -13.89 -5.31 -16.44
N ALA A 187 -13.30 -4.58 -15.48
CA ALA A 187 -13.31 -4.94 -14.06
C ALA A 187 -14.62 -4.63 -13.34
N LEU A 188 -15.53 -3.80 -13.90
CA LEU A 188 -16.76 -3.36 -13.23
C LEU A 188 -17.64 -4.53 -12.77
N ALA A 189 -17.76 -5.58 -13.59
CA ALA A 189 -18.55 -6.76 -13.25
C ALA A 189 -18.05 -7.47 -11.98
N GLY A 190 -16.74 -7.43 -11.72
CA GLY A 190 -16.10 -8.04 -10.54
C GLY A 190 -16.11 -7.15 -9.30
N LEU A 191 -16.41 -5.85 -9.44
CA LEU A 191 -16.32 -4.84 -8.39
C LEU A 191 -17.12 -5.21 -7.13
N PHE A 192 -18.31 -5.78 -7.34
CA PHE A 192 -19.27 -6.13 -6.29
C PHE A 192 -18.90 -7.39 -5.49
N SER A 193 -17.85 -8.12 -5.89
CA SER A 193 -17.26 -9.17 -5.05
C SER A 193 -16.65 -8.60 -3.78
N ALA A 194 -16.27 -7.31 -3.77
CA ALA A 194 -15.85 -6.61 -2.58
C ALA A 194 -17.05 -6.17 -1.73
N SER A 195 -16.93 -6.30 -0.40
CA SER A 195 -18.01 -5.96 0.53
C SER A 195 -18.40 -4.49 0.44
N ARG A 196 -19.70 -4.21 0.57
CA ARG A 196 -20.26 -2.85 0.54
C ARG A 196 -19.53 -1.88 1.48
N ASN A 197 -19.17 -2.33 2.69
CA ASN A 197 -18.44 -1.49 3.65
C ASN A 197 -17.06 -1.07 3.15
N ARG A 198 -16.30 -1.98 2.51
CA ARG A 198 -14.97 -1.65 1.98
C ARG A 198 -15.07 -0.71 0.78
N ARG A 199 -16.05 -0.94 -0.11
CA ARG A 199 -16.32 -0.05 -1.24
C ARG A 199 -16.72 1.35 -0.76
N GLY A 200 -17.62 1.42 0.23
CA GLY A 200 -18.03 2.67 0.85
C GLY A 200 -16.89 3.43 1.52
N GLU A 201 -15.97 2.73 2.19
CA GLU A 201 -14.80 3.35 2.80
C GLU A 201 -13.83 3.96 1.76
N GLU A 202 -13.60 3.27 0.65
CA GLU A 202 -12.78 3.84 -0.44
C GLU A 202 -13.49 5.02 -1.11
N TRP A 203 -14.82 4.96 -1.31
CA TRP A 203 -15.60 6.09 -1.81
C TRP A 203 -15.52 7.32 -0.92
N ARG A 204 -15.67 7.13 0.40
CA ARG A 204 -15.54 8.19 1.38
C ARG A 204 -14.17 8.86 1.27
N LYS A 205 -13.10 8.07 1.16
CA LYS A 205 -11.73 8.59 0.97
C LYS A 205 -11.55 9.32 -0.35
N ILE A 206 -12.18 8.89 -1.45
CA ILE A 206 -12.16 9.61 -2.73
C ILE A 206 -12.82 10.99 -2.54
N ALA A 207 -13.99 11.04 -1.89
CA ALA A 207 -14.74 12.28 -1.70
C ALA A 207 -14.02 13.29 -0.79
N GLU A 208 -13.31 12.81 0.22
CA GLU A 208 -12.53 13.64 1.16
C GLU A 208 -11.16 14.07 0.63
N ALA A 209 -10.68 13.43 -0.44
CA ALA A 209 -9.37 13.72 -0.99
C ALA A 209 -9.32 15.11 -1.67
N PRO A 210 -8.16 15.77 -1.71
CA PRO A 210 -8.02 17.15 -2.21
C PRO A 210 -8.57 17.37 -3.62
N GLN A 211 -8.47 16.37 -4.50
CA GLN A 211 -8.94 16.42 -5.88
C GLN A 211 -10.13 15.49 -6.13
N GLY A 212 -10.93 15.20 -5.09
CA GLY A 212 -12.10 14.32 -5.18
C GLY A 212 -13.08 14.74 -6.30
N GLY A 213 -13.39 16.05 -6.38
CA GLY A 213 -14.23 16.59 -7.45
C GLY A 213 -13.69 16.33 -8.86
N THR A 214 -12.38 16.51 -9.08
CA THR A 214 -11.73 16.20 -10.35
C THR A 214 -11.89 14.73 -10.72
N VAL A 215 -11.71 13.82 -9.76
CA VAL A 215 -11.87 12.38 -9.99
C VAL A 215 -13.32 12.01 -10.30
N LEU A 216 -14.30 12.66 -9.67
CA LEU A 216 -15.72 12.44 -10.01
C LEU A 216 -16.03 12.86 -11.45
N THR A 217 -15.53 14.01 -11.90
CA THR A 217 -15.65 14.46 -13.29
C THR A 217 -14.97 13.49 -14.26
N GLU A 218 -13.82 12.95 -13.89
CA GLU A 218 -13.10 11.95 -14.69
C GLU A 218 -13.87 10.63 -14.82
N LEU A 219 -14.42 10.14 -13.72
CA LEU A 219 -15.26 8.94 -13.70
C LEU A 219 -16.52 9.14 -14.55
N GLU A 220 -17.19 10.29 -14.44
CA GLU A 220 -18.37 10.62 -15.26
C GLU A 220 -18.01 10.71 -16.75
N ARG A 221 -16.92 11.41 -17.09
CA ARG A 221 -16.41 11.54 -18.45
C ARG A 221 -16.20 10.20 -19.15
N HIS A 222 -15.75 9.19 -18.41
CA HIS A 222 -15.48 7.85 -18.93
C HIS A 222 -16.64 6.87 -18.77
N GLY A 223 -17.77 7.31 -18.21
CA GLY A 223 -18.96 6.49 -17.99
C GLY A 223 -18.76 5.42 -16.91
N LEU A 224 -17.87 5.64 -15.94
CA LEU A 224 -17.57 4.69 -14.86
C LEU A 224 -18.29 5.03 -13.55
N LEU A 225 -18.73 6.27 -13.38
CA LEU A 225 -19.23 6.77 -12.09
C LEU A 225 -20.45 5.98 -11.58
N GLU A 226 -21.51 5.87 -12.40
CA GLU A 226 -22.76 5.22 -12.00
C GLU A 226 -22.54 3.75 -11.61
N ASP A 227 -21.75 3.02 -12.41
CA ASP A 227 -21.47 1.60 -12.19
C ASP A 227 -20.65 1.33 -10.92
N MET A 228 -19.85 2.31 -10.46
CA MET A 228 -19.03 2.16 -9.27
C MET A 228 -19.76 2.50 -7.96
N VAL A 229 -20.91 3.19 -8.00
CA VAL A 229 -21.63 3.70 -6.81
C VAL A 229 -22.64 2.69 -6.22
N VAL A 230 -23.06 1.67 -6.98
CA VAL A 230 -24.16 0.75 -6.62
C VAL A 230 -23.85 -0.19 -5.43
#